data_AF-A0A7J6SKB1-F1
#
_entry.id   AF-A0A7J6SKB1-F1
#
_cell.length_a   1.000
_cell.length_b   1.000
_cell.length_c   1.000
_cell.angle_alpha   90.00
_cell.angle_beta   90.00
_cell.angle_gamma   90.00
#
_symmetry.space_group_name_H-M   'P 1'
#
loop_
_entity.id
_entity.type
_entity.pdbx_description
1 polymer ?
#
loop_
_entity_poly.entity_id
_entity_poly.type
_entity_poly.pdbx_seq_one_letter_code
_entity_poly.pdbx_strand_id
1 'polypeptide(L)'
;YKTHQIHPPLVRLCAPVSGTDAAHLAECLGLDPSKFAAIGMNNNGPGDGDDVEAVMASLSQNVDIDTRYSDGRKFLAGAARQYKCPKCKTTCHIGDAIKQKECVKCSAEIPSPLLRNLLVLILRKITREAGSGWVRCDDEGCGRATRQLPLGTSRCPFGGCRGKLQQLPAHTNRAVHQVLSYLRELAAKHRPECEDIPDQFLSMNAYDVVSKTVLFSMFARRG
;
A
#
# COMPACT_ATOMS: atom_id res chain seq x y z
N TYR A 1 28.21 7.62 20.39
CA TYR A 1 28.02 8.16 21.75
C TYR A 1 27.22 9.47 21.74
N LYS A 2 27.74 10.53 21.10
CA LYS A 2 27.06 11.83 20.96
C LYS A 2 25.62 11.75 20.40
N THR A 3 25.39 10.86 19.41
CA THR A 3 24.09 10.63 18.77
C THR A 3 23.02 9.99 19.67
N HIS A 4 23.41 9.08 20.56
CA HIS A 4 22.46 8.26 21.32
C HIS A 4 22.29 8.69 22.78
N GLN A 5 23.28 9.37 23.36
CA GLN A 5 23.26 9.72 24.80
C GLN A 5 23.23 11.22 25.07
N ILE A 6 23.83 12.06 24.21
CA ILE A 6 23.97 13.50 24.47
C ILE A 6 22.89 14.32 23.74
N HIS A 7 22.55 13.93 22.51
CA HIS A 7 21.56 14.63 21.70
C HIS A 7 20.12 14.58 22.28
N PRO A 8 19.58 13.41 22.72
CA PRO A 8 18.20 13.34 23.21
C PRO A 8 17.88 14.14 24.50
N PRO A 9 18.79 14.29 25.48
CA PRO A 9 18.57 15.19 26.62
C PRO A 9 18.63 16.68 26.27
N LEU A 10 19.53 17.07 25.35
CA LEU A 10 19.69 18.48 24.95
C LEU A 10 18.48 18.99 24.18
N VAL A 11 17.94 18.19 23.27
CA VAL A 11 16.70 18.52 22.55
C VAL A 11 15.54 18.75 23.54
N ARG A 12 15.46 17.94 24.61
CA ARG A 12 14.43 18.11 25.65
C ARG A 12 14.61 19.38 26.49
N LEU A 13 15.84 19.75 26.83
CA LEU A 13 16.14 20.96 27.61
C LEU A 13 15.96 22.25 26.80
N CYS A 14 16.27 22.21 25.52
CA CYS A 14 16.19 23.38 24.63
C CYS A 14 14.85 23.50 23.88
N ALA A 15 13.95 22.51 23.98
CA ALA A 15 12.62 22.51 23.37
C ALA A 15 11.77 23.78 23.64
N PRO A 16 11.76 24.39 24.84
CA PRO A 16 10.94 25.58 25.09
C PRO A 16 11.58 26.90 24.62
N VAL A 17 12.79 26.89 24.07
CA VAL A 17 13.47 28.10 23.59
C VAL A 17 13.16 28.31 22.11
N SER A 18 12.54 29.45 21.79
CA SER A 18 12.17 29.82 20.42
C SER A 18 13.41 29.96 19.54
N GLY A 19 13.46 29.23 18.42
CA GLY A 19 14.55 29.29 17.45
C GLY A 19 15.61 28.18 17.57
N THR A 20 15.41 27.20 18.45
CA THR A 20 16.23 25.97 18.50
C THR A 20 15.47 24.75 17.99
N ASP A 21 16.03 24.05 17.00
CA ASP A 21 15.50 22.78 16.49
C ASP A 21 16.51 21.62 16.69
N ALA A 22 16.02 20.38 16.56
CA ALA A 22 16.83 19.17 16.75
C ALA A 22 17.94 18.99 15.69
N ALA A 23 17.78 19.58 14.51
CA ALA A 23 18.76 19.55 13.41
C ALA A 23 19.88 20.58 13.63
N HIS A 24 19.56 21.80 14.06
CA HIS A 24 20.48 22.83 14.52
C HIS A 24 21.30 22.34 15.71
N LEU A 25 20.66 21.68 16.70
CA LEU A 25 21.39 21.09 17.82
C LEU A 25 22.29 19.91 17.37
N ALA A 26 21.88 19.14 16.35
CA ALA A 26 22.73 18.10 15.76
C ALA A 26 23.95 18.71 15.06
N GLU A 27 23.75 19.79 14.30
CA GLU A 27 24.81 20.53 13.61
C GLU A 27 25.82 21.10 14.61
N CYS A 28 25.37 21.74 15.70
CA CYS A 28 26.24 22.23 16.77
C CYS A 28 27.04 21.12 17.47
N LEU A 29 26.56 19.87 17.44
CA LEU A 29 27.25 18.70 18.00
C LEU A 29 28.17 17.99 16.99
N GLY A 30 28.25 18.49 15.75
CA GLY A 30 28.99 17.90 14.63
C GLY A 30 28.34 16.62 14.09
N LEU A 31 27.01 16.51 14.19
CA LEU A 31 26.21 15.40 13.70
C LEU A 31 25.45 15.81 12.43
N ASP A 32 25.16 14.83 11.57
CA ASP A 32 24.47 15.06 10.28
C ASP A 32 23.01 15.49 10.50
N PRO A 33 22.65 16.76 10.26
CA PRO A 33 21.35 17.33 10.62
C PRO A 33 20.18 16.64 9.89
N SER A 34 20.44 16.13 8.69
CA SER A 34 19.47 15.44 7.83
C SER A 34 18.85 14.21 8.50
N LYS A 35 19.57 13.57 9.41
CA LYS A 35 19.13 12.35 10.12
C LYS A 35 18.33 12.65 11.38
N PHE A 36 18.43 13.87 11.92
CA PHE A 36 17.82 14.27 13.18
C PHE A 36 16.62 15.22 13.01
N ALA A 37 16.43 15.78 11.82
CA ALA A 37 15.24 16.54 11.45
C ALA A 37 13.93 15.74 11.67
N ALA A 38 13.97 14.41 11.49
CA ALA A 38 12.81 13.53 11.68
C ALA A 38 12.64 13.00 13.11
N ILE A 39 13.64 13.15 13.99
CA ILE A 39 13.66 12.54 15.33
C ILE A 39 13.00 13.44 16.39
N GLY A 40 12.82 14.73 16.09
CA GLY A 40 12.27 15.73 17.02
C GLY A 40 10.79 15.58 17.41
N MET A 41 10.01 14.73 16.75
CA MET A 41 8.54 14.71 16.94
C MET A 41 7.99 13.55 17.78
N ASN A 42 8.81 12.61 18.25
CA ASN A 42 8.28 11.32 18.75
C ASN A 42 8.20 11.15 20.28
N ASN A 43 8.36 12.19 21.10
CA ASN A 43 8.12 12.08 22.54
C ASN A 43 7.56 13.37 23.13
N ASN A 44 6.25 13.56 23.06
CA ASN A 44 5.51 14.32 24.06
C ASN A 44 4.10 13.74 24.20
N GLY A 45 3.69 13.46 25.42
CA GLY A 45 2.29 13.50 25.81
C GLY A 45 2.19 14.31 27.11
N PRO A 46 0.99 14.67 27.59
CA PRO A 46 -0.27 14.89 26.89
C PRO A 46 -0.62 16.39 26.93
N GLY A 47 -0.78 17.02 25.78
CA GLY A 47 -1.18 18.43 25.68
C GLY A 47 -1.67 18.74 24.28
N ASP A 48 -2.99 18.87 24.16
CA ASP A 48 -3.79 19.25 23.00
C ASP A 48 -3.61 18.42 21.70
N GLY A 49 -4.54 17.49 21.49
CA GLY A 49 -4.50 16.46 20.45
C GLY A 49 -4.92 16.90 19.05
N ASP A 50 -5.15 18.19 18.80
CA ASP A 50 -5.68 18.67 17.51
C ASP A 50 -4.58 19.08 16.51
N ASP A 51 -3.45 19.61 17.00
CA ASP A 51 -2.42 20.19 16.12
C ASP A 51 -1.43 19.16 15.56
N VAL A 52 -1.16 18.07 16.28
CA VAL A 52 -0.20 17.03 15.86
C VAL A 52 -0.76 16.12 14.75
N GLU A 53 -2.06 15.81 14.82
CA GLU A 53 -2.78 15.07 13.78
C GLU A 53 -2.87 15.91 12.50
N ALA A 54 -3.12 17.22 12.63
CA ALA A 54 -3.16 18.15 11.52
C ALA A 54 -1.80 18.30 10.81
N VAL A 55 -0.69 18.37 11.55
CA VAL A 55 0.66 18.45 10.97
C VAL A 55 1.10 17.13 10.33
N MET A 56 0.78 15.98 10.94
CA MET A 56 1.06 14.66 10.36
C MET A 56 0.20 14.37 9.13
N ALA A 57 -1.06 14.80 9.13
CA ALA A 57 -1.94 14.78 7.96
C ALA A 57 -1.41 15.71 6.85
N SER A 58 -0.93 16.90 7.19
CA SER A 58 -0.34 17.87 6.25
C SER A 58 0.97 17.37 5.63
N LEU A 59 1.83 16.68 6.39
CA LEU A 59 3.05 16.05 5.86
C LEU A 59 2.73 14.84 4.97
N SER A 60 1.71 14.05 5.34
CA SER A 60 1.23 12.93 4.54
C SER A 60 0.59 13.36 3.21
N GLN A 61 0.04 14.58 3.15
CA GLN A 61 -0.53 15.18 1.94
C GLN A 61 0.55 15.64 0.93
N ASN A 62 1.77 15.90 1.39
CA ASN A 62 2.87 16.37 0.53
C ASN A 62 3.73 15.22 -0.05
N VAL A 63 3.49 13.98 0.36
CA VAL A 63 4.16 12.80 -0.21
C VAL A 63 3.43 12.38 -1.48
N ASP A 64 4.15 12.34 -2.60
CA ASP A 64 3.61 11.90 -3.89
C ASP A 64 2.94 10.52 -3.78
N ILE A 65 1.75 10.38 -4.37
CA ILE A 65 0.89 9.19 -4.26
C ILE A 65 1.66 7.92 -4.69
N ASP A 66 2.53 8.03 -5.70
CA ASP A 66 3.36 6.93 -6.18
C ASP A 66 4.45 6.51 -5.18
N THR A 67 4.92 7.42 -4.33
CA THR A 67 5.88 7.12 -3.25
C THR A 67 5.16 6.57 -2.00
N ARG A 68 4.02 7.18 -1.63
CA ARG A 68 3.20 6.76 -0.49
C ARG A 68 2.68 5.33 -0.62
N TYR A 69 2.29 4.94 -1.83
CA TYR A 69 1.79 3.59 -2.13
C TYR A 69 2.68 2.84 -3.12
N SER A 70 4.00 2.87 -2.89
CA SER A 70 4.99 2.24 -3.78
C SER A 70 4.71 0.75 -4.06
N ASP A 71 4.24 -0.01 -3.06
CA ASP A 71 3.86 -1.42 -3.23
C ASP A 71 2.58 -1.57 -4.08
N GLY A 72 1.61 -0.68 -3.88
CA GLY A 72 0.39 -0.63 -4.68
C GLY A 72 0.67 -0.31 -6.15
N ARG A 73 1.59 0.63 -6.38
CA ARG A 73 2.11 0.99 -7.71
C ARG A 73 2.80 -0.18 -8.39
N LYS A 74 3.76 -0.84 -7.71
CA LYS A 74 4.49 -2.01 -8.23
C LYS A 74 3.53 -3.13 -8.62
N PHE A 75 2.50 -3.36 -7.81
CA PHE A 75 1.51 -4.39 -8.08
C PHE A 75 0.69 -4.11 -9.35
N LEU A 76 0.34 -2.86 -9.63
CA LEU A 76 -0.34 -2.47 -10.87
C LEU A 76 0.57 -2.45 -12.10
N ALA A 77 1.88 -2.28 -11.90
CA ALA A 77 2.89 -2.39 -12.96
C ALA A 77 3.23 -3.85 -13.33
N GLY A 78 2.66 -4.85 -12.64
CA GLY A 78 2.91 -6.25 -12.93
C GLY A 78 2.40 -6.69 -14.32
N ALA A 79 3.05 -7.68 -14.93
CA ALA A 79 2.68 -8.25 -16.24
C ALA A 79 1.23 -8.77 -16.28
N ALA A 80 0.71 -9.17 -15.12
CA ALA A 80 -0.66 -9.66 -14.96
C ALA A 80 -1.73 -8.55 -15.05
N ARG A 81 -1.34 -7.28 -15.18
CA ARG A 81 -2.20 -6.08 -15.09
C ARG A 81 -2.07 -5.23 -16.34
N GLN A 82 -2.24 -5.88 -17.48
CA GLN A 82 -2.13 -5.29 -18.80
C GLN A 82 -3.46 -5.36 -19.56
N TYR A 83 -3.65 -4.45 -20.50
CA TYR A 83 -4.76 -4.45 -21.44
C TYR A 83 -4.25 -4.22 -22.86
N LYS A 84 -5.01 -4.64 -23.86
CA LYS A 84 -4.72 -4.34 -25.26
C LYS A 84 -5.38 -3.02 -25.62
N CYS A 85 -4.60 -2.06 -26.10
CA CYS A 85 -5.15 -0.81 -26.60
C CYS A 85 -6.09 -1.08 -27.78
N PRO A 86 -7.32 -0.55 -27.80
CA PRO A 86 -8.26 -0.76 -28.89
C PRO A 86 -7.79 -0.14 -30.22
N LYS A 87 -6.96 0.91 -30.17
CA LYS A 87 -6.50 1.63 -31.37
C LYS A 87 -5.24 1.03 -31.97
N CYS A 88 -4.17 0.87 -31.19
CA CYS A 88 -2.87 0.39 -31.69
C CYS A 88 -2.57 -1.08 -31.39
N LYS A 89 -3.48 -1.79 -30.70
CA LYS A 89 -3.34 -3.21 -30.30
C LYS A 89 -2.13 -3.54 -29.43
N THR A 90 -1.37 -2.53 -29.01
CA THR A 90 -0.22 -2.69 -28.11
C THR A 90 -0.71 -3.03 -26.71
N THR A 91 0.05 -3.89 -26.03
CA THR A 91 -0.19 -4.23 -24.63
C THR A 91 0.34 -3.12 -23.73
N CYS A 92 -0.54 -2.50 -22.96
CA CYS A 92 -0.22 -1.40 -22.04
C CYS A 92 -0.59 -1.78 -20.61
N HIS A 93 0.04 -1.16 -19.62
CA HIS A 93 -0.33 -1.39 -18.22
C HIS A 93 -1.60 -0.63 -17.87
N ILE A 94 -2.44 -1.27 -17.06
CA ILE A 94 -3.69 -0.65 -16.65
C ILE A 94 -3.44 0.52 -15.69
N GLY A 95 -2.36 0.48 -14.89
CA GLY A 95 -1.96 1.61 -14.04
C GLY A 95 -1.75 2.90 -14.84
N ASP A 96 -1.09 2.82 -15.99
CA ASP A 96 -0.84 3.98 -16.85
C ASP A 96 -2.13 4.50 -17.51
N ALA A 97 -3.02 3.58 -17.90
CA ALA A 97 -4.33 3.93 -18.44
C ALA A 97 -5.18 4.74 -17.45
N ILE A 98 -5.11 4.43 -16.15
CA ILE A 98 -5.87 5.16 -15.14
C ILE A 98 -5.22 6.53 -14.84
N LYS A 99 -3.89 6.62 -14.88
CA LYS A 99 -3.17 7.89 -14.65
C LYS A 99 -3.31 8.88 -15.79
N GLN A 100 -3.07 8.42 -17.01
CA GLN A 100 -2.90 9.29 -18.18
C GLN A 100 -4.20 9.42 -18.98
N LYS A 101 -5.15 8.48 -18.83
CA LYS A 101 -6.36 8.35 -19.67
C LYS A 101 -6.08 8.26 -21.17
N GLU A 102 -4.83 7.99 -21.54
CA GLU A 102 -4.38 7.81 -22.89
C GLU A 102 -3.51 6.56 -22.99
N CYS A 103 -3.45 6.00 -24.19
CA CYS A 103 -2.52 4.93 -24.47
C CYS A 103 -1.09 5.47 -24.50
N VAL A 104 -0.24 4.98 -23.59
CA VAL A 104 1.20 5.29 -23.52
C VAL A 104 1.92 5.16 -24.87
N LYS A 105 1.44 4.29 -25.78
CA LYS A 105 2.10 4.04 -27.07
C LYS A 105 1.62 4.91 -28.22
N CYS A 106 0.33 5.24 -28.28
CA CYS A 106 -0.26 5.93 -29.43
C CYS A 106 -1.03 7.20 -29.07
N SER A 107 -1.00 7.62 -27.80
CA SER A 107 -1.69 8.78 -27.25
C SER A 107 -3.19 8.82 -27.59
N ALA A 108 -3.77 7.64 -27.82
CA ALA A 108 -5.20 7.51 -28.03
C ALA A 108 -5.92 7.65 -26.69
N GLU A 109 -6.90 8.53 -26.64
CA GLU A 109 -7.81 8.65 -25.51
C GLU A 109 -8.47 7.31 -25.20
N ILE A 110 -8.49 6.95 -23.91
CA ILE A 110 -9.08 5.73 -23.40
C ILE A 110 -10.53 6.04 -23.03
N PRO A 111 -11.52 5.41 -23.69
CA PRO A 111 -12.92 5.67 -23.39
C PRO A 111 -13.26 5.39 -21.92
N SER A 112 -14.05 6.25 -21.28
CA SER A 112 -14.48 6.08 -19.87
C SER A 112 -15.12 4.71 -19.58
N PRO A 113 -15.93 4.10 -20.48
CA PRO A 113 -16.45 2.74 -20.29
C PRO A 113 -15.34 1.67 -20.23
N LEU A 114 -14.30 1.82 -21.04
CA LEU A 114 -13.14 0.92 -21.01
C LEU A 114 -12.39 1.07 -19.68
N LEU A 115 -12.16 2.31 -19.25
CA LEU A 115 -11.49 2.59 -17.98
C LEU A 115 -12.26 1.98 -16.78
N ARG A 116 -13.58 2.13 -16.75
CA ARG A 116 -14.45 1.49 -15.74
C ARG A 116 -14.33 -0.03 -15.74
N ASN A 117 -14.38 -0.65 -16.92
CA ASN A 117 -14.23 -2.11 -17.04
C ASN A 117 -12.85 -2.57 -16.56
N LEU A 118 -11.78 -1.83 -16.90
CA LEU A 118 -10.43 -2.13 -16.45
C LEU A 118 -10.28 -2.05 -14.93
N LEU A 119 -10.89 -1.05 -14.29
CA LEU A 119 -10.93 -0.92 -12.83
C LEU A 119 -11.65 -2.11 -12.19
N VAL A 120 -12.83 -2.50 -12.69
CA VAL A 120 -13.59 -3.66 -12.19
C VAL A 120 -12.79 -4.96 -12.35
N LEU A 121 -12.13 -5.16 -13.49
CA LEU A 121 -11.30 -6.34 -13.74
C LEU A 121 -10.11 -6.41 -12.79
N ILE A 122 -9.43 -5.29 -12.55
CA ILE A 122 -8.38 -5.21 -11.54
C ILE A 122 -8.94 -5.61 -10.19
N LEU A 123 -10.01 -4.97 -9.72
CA LEU A 123 -10.55 -5.19 -8.38
C LEU A 123 -10.93 -6.66 -8.18
N ARG A 124 -11.63 -7.27 -9.15
CA ARG A 124 -11.95 -8.71 -9.11
C ARG A 124 -10.71 -9.58 -9.02
N LYS A 125 -9.65 -9.23 -9.75
CA LYS A 125 -8.38 -9.97 -9.74
C LYS A 125 -7.70 -9.86 -8.37
N ILE A 126 -7.64 -8.66 -7.79
CA ILE A 126 -7.10 -8.44 -6.45
C ILE A 126 -7.88 -9.26 -5.42
N THR A 127 -9.20 -9.21 -5.45
CA THR A 127 -10.07 -9.96 -4.54
C THR A 127 -9.80 -11.46 -4.65
N ARG A 128 -9.73 -12.00 -5.88
CA ARG A 128 -9.45 -13.41 -6.12
C ARG A 128 -8.06 -13.83 -5.66
N GLU A 129 -7.05 -13.00 -5.92
CA GLU A 129 -5.69 -13.25 -5.48
C GLU A 129 -5.62 -13.22 -3.95
N ALA A 130 -6.17 -12.18 -3.31
CA ALA A 130 -6.21 -12.06 -1.85
C ALA A 130 -6.91 -13.25 -1.17
N GLY A 131 -8.08 -13.67 -1.66
CA GLY A 131 -8.84 -14.80 -1.10
C GLY A 131 -8.35 -16.19 -1.54
N SER A 132 -7.28 -16.29 -2.33
CA SER A 132 -6.74 -17.60 -2.74
C SER A 132 -6.13 -18.40 -1.58
N GLY A 133 -5.73 -17.74 -0.50
CA GLY A 133 -5.20 -18.38 0.71
C GLY A 133 -3.81 -19.01 0.52
N TRP A 134 -3.02 -18.53 -0.45
CA TRP A 134 -1.66 -19.02 -0.64
C TRP A 134 -0.74 -18.58 0.51
N VAL A 135 -0.07 -19.56 1.09
CA VAL A 135 0.97 -19.39 2.10
C VAL A 135 2.24 -20.07 1.64
N ARG A 136 3.40 -19.52 2.02
CA ARG A 136 4.73 -20.03 1.71
C ARG A 136 5.49 -20.29 2.99
N CYS A 137 6.21 -21.41 3.04
CA CYS A 137 7.13 -21.70 4.13
C CYS A 137 8.30 -20.69 4.13
N ASP A 138 8.63 -20.15 5.30
CA ASP A 138 9.72 -19.20 5.50
C ASP A 138 11.12 -19.84 5.45
N ASP A 139 11.22 -21.13 5.78
CA ASP A 139 12.43 -21.93 5.68
C ASP A 139 12.93 -22.00 4.22
N GLU A 140 14.13 -21.46 3.96
CA GLU A 140 14.77 -21.39 2.65
C GLU A 140 14.99 -22.78 2.03
N GLY A 141 15.21 -23.81 2.85
CA GLY A 141 15.37 -25.20 2.39
C GLY A 141 14.05 -25.84 1.96
N CYS A 142 12.91 -25.31 2.40
CA CYS A 142 11.59 -25.83 2.08
C CYS A 142 10.93 -25.00 0.96
N GLY A 143 10.76 -23.70 1.18
CA GLY A 143 10.17 -22.75 0.22
C GLY A 143 8.78 -23.12 -0.33
N ARG A 144 8.13 -24.17 0.20
CA ARG A 144 6.89 -24.74 -0.34
C ARG A 144 5.75 -23.72 -0.25
N ALA A 145 5.09 -23.49 -1.37
CA ALA A 145 3.83 -22.76 -1.42
C ALA A 145 2.65 -23.75 -1.36
N THR A 146 1.70 -23.51 -0.46
CA THR A 146 0.48 -24.34 -0.30
C THR A 146 -0.73 -23.47 0.03
N ARG A 147 -1.91 -24.03 -0.15
CA ARG A 147 -3.19 -23.47 0.33
C ARG A 147 -3.73 -24.22 1.54
N GLN A 148 -3.07 -25.32 1.93
CA GLN A 148 -3.46 -26.12 3.08
C GLN A 148 -2.92 -25.46 4.34
N LEU A 149 -3.82 -25.03 5.21
CA LEU A 149 -3.48 -24.47 6.51
C LEU A 149 -3.67 -25.55 7.58
N PRO A 150 -2.63 -25.91 8.35
CA PRO A 150 -2.81 -26.82 9.47
C PRO A 150 -3.69 -26.18 10.55
N LEU A 151 -4.55 -26.99 11.17
CA LEU A 151 -5.43 -26.52 12.24
C LEU A 151 -4.63 -26.23 13.51
N GLY A 152 -4.82 -25.06 14.11
CA GLY A 152 -4.21 -24.69 15.39
C GLY A 152 -2.70 -24.45 15.34
N THR A 153 -2.06 -24.46 14.16
CA THR A 153 -0.62 -24.23 14.02
C THR A 153 -0.30 -23.46 12.75
N SER A 154 0.75 -22.64 12.79
CA SER A 154 1.33 -22.01 11.61
C SER A 154 2.55 -22.75 11.07
N ARG A 155 2.83 -23.98 11.53
CA ARG A 155 4.00 -24.76 11.10
C ARG A 155 3.77 -25.36 9.71
N CYS A 156 4.87 -25.54 8.97
CA CYS A 156 4.83 -26.22 7.68
C CYS A 156 4.35 -27.67 7.87
N PRO A 157 3.35 -28.15 7.10
CA PRO A 157 2.85 -29.52 7.19
C PRO A 157 3.80 -30.55 6.55
N PHE A 158 4.89 -30.09 5.92
CA PHE A 158 5.86 -30.98 5.28
C PHE A 158 6.75 -31.66 6.32
N GLY A 159 6.86 -32.99 6.24
CA GLY A 159 7.63 -33.80 7.18
C GLY A 159 9.07 -33.33 7.30
N GLY A 160 9.51 -33.06 8.54
CA GLY A 160 10.87 -32.62 8.85
C GLY A 160 11.12 -31.11 8.74
N CYS A 161 10.20 -30.33 8.16
CA CYS A 161 10.35 -28.88 8.11
C CYS A 161 9.93 -28.24 9.45
N ARG A 162 10.76 -27.32 9.96
CA ARG A 162 10.46 -26.53 11.17
C ARG A 162 10.04 -25.09 10.87
N GLY A 163 9.94 -24.74 9.59
CA GLY A 163 9.50 -23.44 9.12
C GLY A 163 8.03 -23.15 9.43
N LYS A 164 7.70 -21.87 9.42
CA LYS A 164 6.34 -21.35 9.55
C LYS A 164 5.80 -20.96 8.18
N LEU A 165 4.50 -21.18 8.01
CA LEU A 165 3.75 -20.70 6.87
C LEU A 165 3.48 -19.21 7.04
N GLN A 166 3.97 -18.42 6.09
CA GLN A 166 3.70 -16.99 6.00
C GLN A 166 2.83 -16.71 4.77
N GLN A 167 1.93 -15.73 4.87
CA GLN A 167 1.22 -15.26 3.69
C GLN A 167 2.22 -14.68 2.69
N LEU A 168 2.02 -14.99 1.41
CA LEU A 168 2.80 -14.34 0.36
C LEU A 168 2.58 -12.81 0.41
N PRO A 169 3.62 -11.98 0.20
CA PRO A 169 3.52 -10.53 0.33
C PRO A 169 2.35 -9.91 -0.45
N ALA A 170 2.14 -10.37 -1.70
CA ALA A 170 1.06 -9.93 -2.59
C ALA A 170 -0.36 -10.28 -2.09
N HIS A 171 -0.48 -11.16 -1.10
CA HIS A 171 -1.73 -11.70 -0.57
C HIS A 171 -2.04 -11.21 0.85
N THR A 172 -1.21 -10.32 1.41
CA THR A 172 -1.45 -9.75 2.74
C THR A 172 -2.56 -8.70 2.70
N ASN A 173 -3.33 -8.58 3.78
CA ASN A 173 -4.34 -7.52 3.92
C ASN A 173 -3.73 -6.12 3.75
N ARG A 174 -2.47 -5.93 4.17
CA ARG A 174 -1.72 -4.70 3.99
C ARG A 174 -1.47 -4.39 2.51
N ALA A 175 -1.04 -5.37 1.72
CA ALA A 175 -0.81 -5.18 0.29
C ALA A 175 -2.13 -4.86 -0.44
N VAL A 176 -3.22 -5.56 -0.09
CA VAL A 176 -4.56 -5.25 -0.62
C VAL A 176 -4.96 -3.82 -0.27
N HIS A 177 -4.80 -3.41 0.99
CA HIS A 177 -5.10 -2.05 1.44
C HIS A 177 -4.30 -1.00 0.67
N GLN A 178 -2.98 -1.18 0.53
CA GLN A 178 -2.13 -0.26 -0.24
C GLN A 178 -2.62 -0.09 -1.68
N VAL A 179 -3.05 -1.17 -2.34
CA VAL A 179 -3.53 -1.10 -3.72
C VAL A 179 -4.89 -0.39 -3.80
N LEU A 180 -5.81 -0.69 -2.89
CA LEU A 180 -7.13 -0.04 -2.86
C LEU A 180 -7.02 1.45 -2.54
N SER A 181 -6.21 1.82 -1.54
CA SER A 181 -5.93 3.22 -1.21
C SER A 181 -5.31 3.95 -2.39
N TYR A 182 -4.34 3.32 -3.06
CA TYR A 182 -3.72 3.89 -4.25
C TYR A 182 -4.73 4.13 -5.38
N LEU A 183 -5.54 3.12 -5.72
CA LEU A 183 -6.56 3.25 -6.76
C LEU A 183 -7.60 4.32 -6.40
N ARG A 184 -7.96 4.44 -5.12
CA ARG A 184 -8.91 5.46 -4.64
C ARG A 184 -8.35 6.87 -4.76
N GLU A 185 -7.12 7.10 -4.30
CA GLU A 185 -6.50 8.42 -4.40
C GLU A 185 -6.24 8.82 -5.86
N LEU A 186 -5.84 7.85 -6.68
CA LEU A 186 -5.63 8.06 -8.11
C LEU A 186 -6.95 8.38 -8.82
N ALA A 187 -8.03 7.66 -8.53
CA ALA A 187 -9.37 7.98 -9.05
C ALA A 187 -9.90 9.34 -8.53
N ALA A 188 -9.66 9.68 -7.26
CA ALA A 188 -10.10 10.93 -6.65
C ALA A 188 -9.36 12.15 -7.22
N LYS A 189 -8.06 12.04 -7.55
CA LYS A 189 -7.30 13.09 -8.23
C LYS A 189 -7.82 13.39 -9.64
N HIS A 190 -8.55 12.45 -10.25
CA HIS A 190 -9.07 12.53 -11.61
C HIS A 190 -10.62 12.57 -11.65
N ARG A 191 -11.25 13.14 -10.62
CA ARG A 191 -12.67 13.01 -10.23
C ARG A 191 -13.78 13.37 -11.25
N PRO A 192 -13.68 14.30 -12.21
CA PRO A 192 -14.89 14.77 -12.90
C PRO A 192 -15.61 13.75 -13.81
N GLU A 193 -15.13 12.50 -13.93
CA GLU A 193 -15.71 11.47 -14.83
C GLU A 193 -15.86 10.07 -14.20
N CYS A 194 -15.58 9.93 -12.89
CA CYS A 194 -15.60 8.66 -12.16
C CYS A 194 -16.81 8.50 -11.23
N GLU A 195 -17.90 9.24 -11.46
CA GLU A 195 -19.14 9.18 -10.66
C GLU A 195 -19.77 7.78 -10.63
N ASP A 196 -19.48 6.92 -11.61
CA ASP A 196 -19.99 5.55 -11.70
C ASP A 196 -19.00 4.47 -11.21
N ILE A 197 -17.99 4.80 -10.39
CA ILE A 197 -17.28 3.75 -9.66
C ILE A 197 -18.22 3.25 -8.57
N PRO A 198 -18.68 2.00 -8.60
CA PRO A 198 -19.69 1.56 -7.65
C PRO A 198 -19.21 1.77 -6.22
N ASP A 199 -19.98 2.49 -5.40
CA ASP A 199 -19.63 2.83 -4.01
C ASP A 199 -19.20 1.61 -3.19
N GLN A 200 -19.73 0.44 -3.54
CA GLN A 200 -19.31 -0.86 -3.00
C GLN A 200 -17.80 -1.13 -3.09
N PHE A 201 -17.05 -0.51 -3.99
CA PHE A 201 -15.60 -0.69 -4.16
C PHE A 201 -14.78 0.41 -3.49
N LEU A 202 -15.32 1.62 -3.37
CA LEU A 202 -14.71 2.68 -2.58
C LEU A 202 -14.87 2.36 -1.08
N SER A 203 -16.03 1.90 -0.64
CA SER A 203 -16.30 1.51 0.75
C SER A 203 -15.60 0.23 1.22
N MET A 204 -15.12 -0.62 0.30
CA MET A 204 -14.48 -1.89 0.66
C MET A 204 -13.13 -1.66 1.35
N ASN A 205 -13.06 -2.05 2.62
CA ASN A 205 -11.79 -2.22 3.31
C ASN A 205 -11.16 -3.59 2.94
N ALA A 206 -9.90 -3.81 3.32
CA ALA A 206 -9.23 -5.09 3.05
C ALA A 206 -9.99 -6.31 3.64
N TYR A 207 -10.72 -6.12 4.75
CA TYR A 207 -11.57 -7.15 5.34
C TYR A 207 -12.81 -7.45 4.49
N ASP A 208 -13.45 -6.44 3.90
CA ASP A 208 -14.61 -6.61 3.02
C ASP A 208 -14.25 -7.33 1.72
N VAL A 209 -13.04 -7.08 1.20
CA VAL A 209 -12.48 -7.81 0.06
C VAL A 209 -12.35 -9.30 0.41
N VAL A 210 -11.69 -9.60 1.52
CA VAL A 210 -11.45 -10.99 1.96
C VAL A 210 -12.79 -11.69 2.30
N SER A 211 -13.70 -11.00 2.98
CA SER A 211 -15.01 -11.52 3.39
C SER A 211 -15.98 -11.72 2.21
N LYS A 212 -16.03 -10.78 1.25
CA LYS A 212 -16.81 -10.97 0.01
C LYS A 212 -16.25 -12.10 -0.87
N THR A 213 -14.96 -12.44 -0.77
CA THR A 213 -14.41 -13.60 -1.49
C THR A 213 -15.00 -14.92 -0.98
N VAL A 214 -15.32 -15.01 0.32
CA VAL A 214 -16.04 -16.15 0.91
C VAL A 214 -17.47 -16.23 0.35
N LEU A 215 -18.17 -15.10 0.24
CA LEU A 215 -19.53 -15.04 -0.32
C LEU A 215 -19.59 -15.39 -1.82
N PHE A 216 -18.69 -14.87 -2.66
CA PHE A 216 -18.66 -15.24 -4.09
C PHE A 216 -18.27 -16.72 -4.29
N SER A 217 -17.47 -17.31 -3.40
CA SER A 217 -17.17 -18.75 -3.44
C SER A 217 -18.36 -19.64 -3.03
N MET A 218 -19.32 -19.11 -2.25
CA MET A 218 -20.57 -19.81 -1.93
C MET A 218 -21.56 -19.80 -3.10
N PHE A 219 -21.60 -18.73 -3.91
CA PHE A 219 -22.46 -18.67 -5.10
C PHE A 219 -21.88 -19.40 -6.32
N ALA A 220 -20.58 -19.71 -6.34
CA ALA A 220 -19.94 -20.50 -7.41
C ALA A 220 -20.19 -22.02 -7.32
N ARG A 221 -20.95 -22.51 -6.32
CA ARG A 221 -21.35 -23.93 -6.16
C ARG A 221 -22.79 -24.22 -6.58
N ARG A 222 -23.38 -23.42 -7.47
CA ARG A 222 -24.59 -23.78 -8.20
C ARG A 222 -24.34 -23.63 -9.70
N GLY A 223 -23.74 -24.66 -10.25
CA GLY A 223 -23.63 -24.95 -11.68
C GLY A 223 -23.65 -26.46 -11.81
#